data_AF-A0A0Q4Y5P5-F1
#
_entry.id   AF-A0A0Q4Y5P5-F1
#
_cell.length_a   1.000
_cell.length_b   1.000
_cell.length_c   1.000
_cell.angle_alpha   90.00
_cell.angle_beta   90.00
_cell.angle_gamma   90.00
#
_symmetry.space_group_name_H-M   'P 1'
#
loop_
_entity.id
_entity.type
_entity.pdbx_description
1 polymer ?
#
loop_
_entity_poly.entity_id
_entity_poly.type
_entity_poly.pdbx_seq_one_letter_code
_entity_poly.pdbx_strand_id
1 'polypeptide(L)'
;MDSLTQIVLGGSVAALAVPAPHRRRAALAGALLATLPDLDSLPMKWMGVDVVTLVTWHRGPSHALPVLFVFGLLVWWLLRRWWAPVREAPRRWLAAILLALLTHPLLDAFTVYGTQLWWPLPLRPTMWSSIFIIDPGYTLALLVAFIAILVVGAKPIGQRFLVAGLVLSSAYLGWSLLAKQMVERDAQAALAAMGQADAPRFSVPMPFNTLLWRVVVMTPGGMLEGYRSLWADHGPMRFQPYAGETAALQALAHTPPVARLLWFSSGFMKAVADGDRLVLSDLRMGAEPAYSFQYLIAERASASAAWQPVAPVAVTGPMDTRGALQAIWQRLRHEPAPGAPPFALPRP
;
A
#
# COMPACT_ATOMS: atom_id res chain seq x y z
N MET A 1 -2.93 -1.73 3.82
CA MET A 1 -2.98 -3.10 4.32
C MET A 1 -4.42 -3.53 4.35
N ASP A 2 -4.68 -4.82 4.20
CA ASP A 2 -6.03 -5.36 4.23
C ASP A 2 -6.69 -5.21 5.61
N SER A 3 -8.02 -5.21 5.63
CA SER A 3 -8.79 -4.96 6.85
C SER A 3 -8.56 -6.03 7.93
N LEU A 4 -8.32 -7.29 7.57
CA LEU A 4 -8.06 -8.34 8.56
C LEU A 4 -6.75 -8.04 9.31
N THR A 5 -5.70 -7.66 8.60
CA THR A 5 -4.43 -7.24 9.19
C THR A 5 -4.61 -6.07 10.15
N GLN A 6 -5.39 -5.05 9.77
CA GLN A 6 -5.63 -3.88 10.63
C GLN A 6 -6.41 -4.25 11.89
N ILE A 7 -7.44 -5.11 11.77
CA ILE A 7 -8.22 -5.65 12.89
C ILE A 7 -7.32 -6.37 13.89
N VAL A 8 -6.49 -7.31 13.42
CA VAL A 8 -5.67 -8.14 14.33
C VAL A 8 -4.51 -7.35 14.94
N LEU A 9 -3.92 -6.40 14.20
CA LEU A 9 -2.89 -5.52 14.75
C LEU A 9 -3.48 -4.61 15.82
N GLY A 10 -4.54 -3.86 15.48
CA GLY A 10 -5.20 -2.92 16.37
C GLY A 10 -5.70 -3.58 17.65
N GLY A 11 -6.31 -4.76 17.53
CA GLY A 11 -6.73 -5.55 18.67
C GLY A 11 -5.55 -6.04 19.52
N SER A 12 -4.47 -6.52 18.90
CA SER A 12 -3.30 -7.03 19.63
C SER A 12 -2.57 -5.94 20.41
N VAL A 13 -2.33 -4.78 19.80
CA VAL A 13 -1.66 -3.64 20.47
C VAL A 13 -2.52 -3.06 21.59
N ALA A 14 -3.84 -2.94 21.37
CA ALA A 14 -4.76 -2.48 22.39
C ALA A 14 -4.83 -3.44 23.59
N ALA A 15 -4.92 -4.75 23.33
CA ALA A 15 -4.94 -5.77 24.37
C ALA A 15 -3.63 -5.83 25.17
N LEU A 16 -2.48 -5.61 24.54
CA LEU A 16 -1.19 -5.57 25.23
C LEU A 16 -1.05 -4.33 26.12
N ALA A 17 -1.64 -3.19 25.71
CA ALA A 17 -1.53 -1.92 26.41
C ALA A 17 -2.33 -1.86 27.72
N VAL A 18 -3.33 -2.72 27.92
CA VAL A 18 -4.23 -2.68 29.09
C VAL A 18 -3.91 -3.74 30.16
N PRO A 19 -4.39 -3.55 31.41
CA PRO A 19 -4.29 -4.58 32.46
C PRO A 19 -4.97 -5.90 32.07
N ALA A 20 -4.52 -7.02 32.66
CA ALA A 20 -5.00 -8.36 32.34
C ALA A 20 -6.53 -8.53 32.31
N PRO A 21 -7.31 -7.99 33.27
CA PRO A 21 -8.77 -8.10 33.26
C PRO A 21 -9.45 -7.43 32.05
N HIS A 22 -8.79 -6.46 31.41
CA HIS A 22 -9.36 -5.66 30.32
C HIS A 22 -9.05 -6.20 28.92
N ARG A 23 -8.14 -7.16 28.80
CA ARG A 23 -7.52 -7.53 27.50
C ARG A 23 -8.50 -7.96 26.43
N ARG A 24 -9.52 -8.77 26.75
CA ARG A 24 -10.54 -9.18 25.75
C ARG A 24 -11.34 -7.98 25.24
N ARG A 25 -11.76 -7.11 26.15
CA ARG A 25 -12.51 -5.89 25.80
C ARG A 25 -11.64 -4.96 24.96
N ALA A 26 -10.37 -4.82 25.30
CA ALA A 26 -9.42 -4.01 24.54
C ALA A 26 -9.07 -4.62 23.18
N ALA A 27 -9.00 -5.95 23.06
CA ALA A 27 -8.82 -6.62 21.77
C ALA A 27 -9.96 -6.29 20.82
N LEU A 28 -11.21 -6.43 21.28
CA LEU A 28 -12.39 -6.13 20.46
C LEU A 28 -12.51 -4.63 20.16
N ALA A 29 -12.30 -3.76 21.15
CA ALA A 29 -12.34 -2.31 20.95
C ALA A 29 -11.24 -1.83 20.02
N GLY A 30 -10.01 -2.34 20.17
CA GLY A 30 -8.87 -2.01 19.31
C GLY A 30 -9.09 -2.49 17.87
N ALA A 31 -9.66 -3.68 17.69
CA ALA A 31 -10.06 -4.18 16.37
C ALA A 31 -11.06 -3.24 15.68
N LEU A 32 -12.10 -2.79 16.39
CA LEU A 32 -13.09 -1.84 15.85
C LEU A 32 -12.49 -0.47 15.57
N LEU A 33 -11.66 0.06 16.47
CA LEU A 33 -11.00 1.36 16.27
C LEU A 33 -10.07 1.33 15.07
N ALA A 34 -9.35 0.22 14.87
CA ALA A 34 -8.46 0.04 13.74
C ALA A 34 -9.19 -0.16 12.41
N THR A 35 -10.52 -0.32 12.36
CA THR A 35 -11.25 -0.27 11.07
C THR A 35 -11.70 1.14 10.70
N LEU A 36 -11.78 2.06 11.68
CA LEU A 36 -12.37 3.39 11.46
C LEU A 36 -11.71 4.22 10.35
N PRO A 37 -10.36 4.26 10.20
CA PRO A 37 -9.74 5.07 9.16
C PRO A 37 -10.22 4.73 7.74
N ASP A 38 -10.37 3.44 7.43
CA ASP A 38 -10.77 2.94 6.10
C ASP A 38 -12.27 3.14 5.78
N LEU A 39 -13.09 3.47 6.79
CA LEU A 39 -14.52 3.73 6.58
C LEU A 39 -14.79 5.05 5.84
N ASP A 40 -13.76 5.86 5.59
CA ASP A 40 -13.83 7.10 4.81
C ASP A 40 -14.37 6.90 3.39
N SER A 41 -14.15 5.73 2.79
CA SER A 41 -14.58 5.39 1.44
C SER A 41 -16.09 5.27 1.30
N LEU A 42 -16.82 4.90 2.36
CA LEU A 42 -18.28 4.74 2.34
C LEU A 42 -19.02 6.08 2.15
N PRO A 43 -18.80 7.12 2.98
CA PRO A 43 -19.46 8.41 2.78
C PRO A 43 -19.03 9.07 1.47
N MET A 44 -17.76 8.93 1.05
CA MET A 44 -17.31 9.42 -0.25
C MET A 44 -18.08 8.79 -1.42
N LYS A 45 -18.25 7.47 -1.42
CA LYS A 45 -19.06 6.76 -2.42
C LYS A 45 -20.52 7.19 -2.37
N TRP A 46 -21.10 7.35 -1.17
CA TRP A 46 -22.49 7.78 -1.01
C TRP A 46 -22.73 9.21 -1.52
N MET A 47 -21.75 10.11 -1.35
CA MET A 47 -21.79 11.48 -1.88
C MET A 47 -21.53 11.56 -3.39
N GLY A 48 -21.19 10.45 -4.06
CA GLY A 48 -20.95 10.42 -5.51
C GLY A 48 -19.74 11.25 -5.94
N VAL A 49 -18.68 11.30 -5.13
CA VAL A 49 -17.44 12.03 -5.50
C VAL A 49 -16.78 11.40 -6.73
N ASP A 50 -16.06 12.21 -7.51
CA ASP A 50 -15.37 11.74 -8.72
C ASP A 50 -14.27 10.70 -8.39
N VAL A 51 -13.86 9.93 -9.41
CA VAL A 51 -12.91 8.82 -9.24
C VAL A 51 -11.53 9.24 -8.76
N VAL A 52 -11.08 10.46 -9.10
CA VAL A 52 -9.77 10.99 -8.68
C VAL A 52 -9.83 11.45 -7.23
N THR A 53 -10.92 12.12 -6.83
CA THR A 53 -11.15 12.45 -5.44
C THR A 53 -11.24 11.18 -4.59
N LEU A 54 -12.01 10.18 -5.01
CA LEU A 54 -12.17 8.93 -4.28
C LEU A 54 -10.83 8.24 -3.98
N VAL A 55 -9.95 8.12 -4.98
CA VAL A 55 -8.66 7.45 -4.80
C VAL A 55 -7.66 8.30 -4.02
N THR A 56 -7.66 9.62 -4.22
CA THR A 56 -6.62 10.50 -3.62
C THR A 56 -7.00 11.09 -2.26
N TRP A 57 -8.25 10.95 -1.82
CA TRP A 57 -8.69 11.31 -0.48
C TRP A 57 -8.83 10.11 0.45
N HIS A 58 -9.02 8.90 -0.10
CA HIS A 58 -8.83 7.69 0.67
C HIS A 58 -7.38 7.67 1.20
N ARG A 59 -7.21 7.36 2.48
CA ARG A 59 -5.91 7.48 3.18
C ARG A 59 -5.37 8.90 3.29
N GLY A 60 -6.29 9.87 3.21
CA GLY A 60 -6.06 11.29 3.39
C GLY A 60 -6.34 11.74 4.84
N PRO A 61 -7.30 12.66 5.08
CA PRO A 61 -7.59 13.20 6.40
C PRO A 61 -7.88 12.15 7.49
N SER A 62 -8.59 11.07 7.13
CA SER A 62 -8.95 9.95 8.00
C SER A 62 -7.75 9.16 8.54
N HIS A 63 -6.60 9.26 7.88
CA HIS A 63 -5.36 8.53 8.19
C HIS A 63 -4.24 9.44 8.71
N ALA A 64 -4.49 10.75 8.79
CA ALA A 64 -3.50 11.71 9.23
C ALA A 64 -3.21 11.53 10.73
N LEU A 65 -1.93 11.42 11.10
CA LEU A 65 -1.51 11.19 12.48
C LEU A 65 -2.01 12.29 13.44
N PRO A 66 -1.94 13.60 13.09
CA PRO A 66 -2.47 14.65 13.96
C PRO A 66 -3.99 14.53 14.17
N VAL A 67 -4.74 14.20 13.11
CA VAL A 67 -6.20 14.04 13.15
C VAL A 67 -6.58 12.86 14.02
N LEU A 68 -5.96 11.70 13.80
CA LEU A 68 -6.22 10.49 14.57
C LEU A 68 -5.77 10.60 16.03
N PHE A 69 -4.71 11.35 16.32
CA PHE A 69 -4.30 11.63 17.69
C PHE A 69 -5.37 12.43 18.44
N VAL A 70 -5.84 13.55 17.87
CA VAL A 70 -6.91 14.37 18.46
C VAL A 70 -8.22 13.57 18.58
N PHE A 71 -8.58 12.83 17.54
CA PHE A 71 -9.75 11.94 17.55
C PHE A 71 -9.63 10.87 18.65
N GLY A 72 -8.46 10.27 18.83
CA GLY A 72 -8.19 9.31 19.89
C GLY A 72 -8.33 9.90 21.29
N LEU A 73 -7.89 11.14 21.51
CA LEU A 73 -8.12 11.88 22.77
C LEU A 73 -9.63 12.07 23.04
N LEU A 74 -10.39 12.44 22.00
CA LEU A 74 -11.84 12.63 22.10
C LEU A 74 -12.56 11.32 22.43
N VAL A 75 -12.24 10.24 21.72
CA VAL A 75 -12.80 8.89 21.97
C VAL A 75 -12.47 8.45 23.39
N TRP A 76 -11.22 8.61 23.82
CA TRP A 76 -10.82 8.28 25.19
C TRP A 76 -11.59 9.09 26.23
N TRP A 77 -11.70 10.40 26.05
CA TRP A 77 -12.44 11.29 26.95
C TRP A 77 -13.92 10.88 27.06
N LEU A 78 -14.55 10.56 25.93
CA LEU A 78 -15.94 10.12 25.90
C LEU A 78 -16.10 8.77 26.62
N LEU A 79 -15.29 7.77 26.27
CA LEU A 79 -15.36 6.45 26.89
C LEU A 79 -15.03 6.51 28.38
N ARG A 80 -14.16 7.41 28.83
CA ARG A 80 -13.89 7.64 30.25
C ARG A 80 -15.13 8.10 31.02
N ARG A 81 -16.09 8.79 30.39
CA ARG A 81 -17.34 9.19 31.05
C ARG A 81 -18.26 7.98 31.29
N TRP A 82 -18.41 7.13 30.29
CA TRP A 82 -19.49 6.13 30.27
C TRP A 82 -19.03 4.69 30.52
N TRP A 83 -17.78 4.35 30.24
CA TRP A 83 -17.31 2.96 30.22
C TRP A 83 -16.35 2.64 31.39
N ALA A 84 -16.76 1.71 32.26
CA ALA A 84 -16.03 1.34 33.49
C ALA A 84 -14.55 0.95 33.26
N PRO A 85 -14.19 0.11 32.26
CA PRO A 85 -12.79 -0.27 32.04
C PRO A 85 -11.86 0.93 31.80
N VAL A 86 -12.34 1.96 31.10
CA VAL A 86 -11.57 3.18 30.82
C VAL A 86 -11.45 4.04 32.07
N ARG A 87 -12.46 4.08 32.94
CA ARG A 87 -12.37 4.77 34.25
C ARG A 87 -11.39 4.08 35.20
N GLU A 88 -11.37 2.76 35.20
CA GLU A 88 -10.50 1.94 36.06
C GLU A 88 -9.02 2.04 35.64
N ALA A 89 -8.73 2.13 34.34
CA ALA A 89 -7.36 2.20 33.83
C ALA A 89 -7.18 3.27 32.73
N PRO A 90 -7.38 4.56 33.02
CA PRO A 90 -7.53 5.61 32.02
C PRO A 90 -6.30 5.80 31.15
N ARG A 91 -5.11 5.84 31.73
CA ARG A 91 -3.86 6.02 30.98
C ARG A 91 -3.56 4.83 30.06
N ARG A 92 -3.86 3.61 30.51
CA ARG A 92 -3.65 2.38 29.75
C ARG A 92 -4.62 2.28 28.58
N TRP A 93 -5.88 2.68 28.77
CA TRP A 93 -6.86 2.76 27.69
C TRP A 93 -6.61 3.89 26.72
N LEU A 94 -6.08 5.04 27.17
CA LEU A 94 -5.62 6.08 26.26
C LEU A 94 -4.55 5.53 25.31
N ALA A 95 -3.54 4.84 25.86
CA ALA A 95 -2.51 4.19 25.07
C ALA A 95 -3.11 3.14 24.10
N ALA A 96 -4.05 2.30 24.56
CA ALA A 96 -4.70 1.30 23.72
C ALA A 96 -5.46 1.92 22.52
N ILE A 97 -6.20 3.00 22.75
CA ILE A 97 -6.96 3.72 21.71
C ILE A 97 -6.00 4.37 20.72
N LEU A 98 -5.01 5.10 21.21
CA LEU A 98 -4.02 5.76 20.36
C LEU A 98 -3.20 4.76 19.56
N LEU A 99 -2.76 3.65 20.16
CA LEU A 99 -2.05 2.60 19.43
C LEU A 99 -2.92 2.02 18.32
N ALA A 100 -4.16 1.62 18.61
CA ALA A 100 -5.05 1.05 17.60
C ALA A 100 -5.30 2.00 16.41
N LEU A 101 -5.49 3.30 16.69
CA LEU A 101 -5.72 4.30 15.63
C LEU A 101 -4.45 4.65 14.87
N LEU A 102 -3.31 4.85 15.55
CA LEU A 102 -2.08 5.35 14.93
C LEU A 102 -1.26 4.26 14.25
N THR A 103 -1.32 3.00 14.71
CA THR A 103 -0.60 1.91 14.02
C THR A 103 -1.19 1.60 12.66
N HIS A 104 -2.47 1.88 12.44
CA HIS A 104 -3.13 1.66 11.15
C HIS A 104 -2.45 2.43 10.00
N PRO A 105 -2.42 3.79 10.01
CA PRO A 105 -1.83 4.55 8.92
C PRO A 105 -0.31 4.37 8.85
N LEU A 106 0.35 4.09 9.98
CA LEU A 106 1.78 3.75 10.00
C LEU A 106 2.05 2.44 9.25
N LEU A 107 1.25 1.39 9.48
CA LEU A 107 1.37 0.15 8.74
C LEU A 107 1.02 0.34 7.26
N ASP A 108 0.03 1.18 6.96
CA ASP A 108 -0.30 1.52 5.58
C ASP A 108 0.83 2.22 4.84
N ALA A 109 1.64 3.03 5.52
CA ALA A 109 2.82 3.66 4.92
C ALA A 109 3.88 2.64 4.49
N PHE A 110 3.85 1.39 4.97
CA PHE A 110 4.70 0.30 4.48
C PHE A 110 4.22 -0.30 3.15
N THR A 111 3.02 0.03 2.67
CA THR A 111 2.56 -0.40 1.34
C THR A 111 2.84 0.68 0.29
N VAL A 112 2.66 0.32 -0.99
CA VAL A 112 2.91 1.23 -2.12
C VAL A 112 1.76 2.21 -2.38
N TYR A 113 0.61 2.06 -1.70
CA TYR A 113 -0.61 2.82 -1.99
C TYR A 113 -0.46 4.33 -1.77
N GLY A 114 0.32 4.71 -0.76
CA GLY A 114 0.46 6.10 -0.36
C GLY A 114 -0.54 6.45 0.75
N THR A 115 -0.01 6.94 1.86
CA THR A 115 -0.79 7.41 3.01
C THR A 115 -0.38 8.83 3.37
N GLN A 116 -1.33 9.76 3.50
CA GLN A 116 -1.06 11.16 3.82
C GLN A 116 -0.93 11.36 5.34
N LEU A 117 0.12 10.79 5.93
CA LEU A 117 0.38 10.81 7.39
C LEU A 117 0.34 12.21 8.01
N TRP A 118 0.70 13.23 7.24
CA TRP A 118 0.91 14.60 7.69
C TRP A 118 -0.10 15.60 7.12
N TRP A 119 -1.22 15.13 6.56
CA TRP A 119 -2.30 16.02 6.13
C TRP A 119 -2.68 16.99 7.28
N PRO A 120 -2.90 18.29 7.03
CA PRO A 120 -3.10 18.95 5.73
C PRO A 120 -1.82 19.50 5.08
N LEU A 121 -0.62 19.18 5.57
CA LEU A 121 0.61 19.61 4.89
C LEU A 121 0.63 19.09 3.45
N PRO A 122 1.08 19.88 2.46
CA PRO A 122 1.08 19.51 1.04
C PRO A 122 2.22 18.53 0.68
N LEU A 123 2.55 17.61 1.59
CA LEU A 123 3.55 16.56 1.40
C LEU A 123 2.96 15.42 0.57
N ARG A 124 3.79 14.82 -0.28
CA ARG A 124 3.38 13.64 -1.06
C ARG A 124 3.02 12.48 -0.11
N PRO A 125 2.06 11.62 -0.49
CA PRO A 125 1.71 10.44 0.31
C PRO A 125 2.94 9.56 0.61
N THR A 126 3.05 9.09 1.85
CA THR A 126 4.15 8.20 2.28
C THR A 126 3.91 6.79 1.76
N MET A 127 4.91 6.21 1.10
CA MET A 127 4.87 4.86 0.52
C MET A 127 6.24 4.18 0.63
N TRP A 128 6.62 3.74 1.83
CA TRP A 128 7.86 2.98 2.03
C TRP A 128 7.88 1.67 1.23
N SER A 129 6.70 1.10 0.95
CA SER A 129 6.54 0.05 -0.07
C SER A 129 7.44 -1.18 0.17
N SER A 130 7.53 -1.62 1.42
CA SER A 130 8.32 -2.80 1.80
C SER A 130 7.48 -4.06 1.97
N ILE A 131 6.16 -3.95 2.03
CA ILE A 131 5.23 -5.06 2.17
C ILE A 131 4.03 -4.92 1.23
N PHE A 132 3.51 -6.05 0.75
CA PHE A 132 2.30 -6.04 -0.07
C PHE A 132 1.05 -5.76 0.78
N ILE A 133 -0.04 -5.30 0.14
CA ILE A 133 -1.29 -4.92 0.84
C ILE A 133 -1.91 -6.10 1.60
N ILE A 134 -1.71 -7.33 1.12
CA ILE A 134 -2.13 -8.57 1.78
C ILE A 134 -0.87 -9.43 1.96
N ASP A 135 -0.35 -9.54 3.18
CA ASP A 135 0.84 -10.34 3.46
C ASP A 135 0.57 -11.37 4.55
N PRO A 136 0.35 -12.64 4.18
CA PRO A 136 0.05 -13.70 5.14
C PRO A 136 1.14 -13.91 6.19
N GLY A 137 2.41 -13.65 5.86
CA GLY A 137 3.54 -13.79 6.78
C GLY A 137 3.43 -12.81 7.95
N TYR A 138 3.06 -11.56 7.67
CA TYR A 138 2.80 -10.55 8.68
C TYR A 138 1.50 -10.82 9.44
N THR A 139 0.41 -11.12 8.73
CA THR A 139 -0.94 -11.24 9.32
C THR A 139 -1.08 -12.47 10.22
N LEU A 140 -0.50 -13.62 9.84
CA LEU A 140 -0.74 -14.88 10.55
C LEU A 140 -0.22 -14.86 11.99
N ALA A 141 0.97 -14.27 12.23
CA ALA A 141 1.53 -14.14 13.57
C ALA A 141 0.61 -13.34 14.50
N LEU A 142 0.05 -12.24 13.99
CA LEU A 142 -0.89 -11.40 14.72
C LEU A 142 -2.26 -12.09 14.89
N LEU A 143 -2.73 -12.80 13.87
CA LEU A 143 -4.01 -13.52 13.92
C LEU A 143 -4.00 -14.58 15.01
N VAL A 144 -2.93 -15.38 15.12
CA VAL A 144 -2.78 -16.38 16.19
C VAL A 144 -2.79 -15.71 17.55
N ALA A 145 -2.07 -14.60 17.72
CA ALA A 145 -2.02 -13.85 18.97
C ALA A 145 -3.39 -13.25 19.35
N PHE A 146 -4.09 -12.69 18.37
CA PHE A 146 -5.41 -12.11 18.52
C PHE A 146 -6.46 -13.15 18.92
N ILE A 147 -6.51 -14.29 18.21
CA ILE A 147 -7.42 -15.40 18.57
C ILE A 147 -7.09 -15.93 19.96
N ALA A 148 -5.81 -16.13 20.27
CA ALA A 148 -5.38 -16.61 21.59
C ALA A 148 -5.87 -15.67 22.71
N ILE A 149 -5.74 -14.35 22.57
CA ILE A 149 -6.20 -13.44 23.63
C ILE A 149 -7.73 -13.44 23.79
N LEU A 150 -8.49 -13.60 22.71
CA LEU A 150 -9.95 -13.74 22.79
C LEU A 150 -10.33 -15.03 23.54
N VAL A 151 -9.63 -16.13 23.28
CA VAL A 151 -9.90 -17.43 23.92
C VAL A 151 -9.43 -17.46 25.37
N VAL A 152 -8.18 -17.09 25.69
CA VAL A 152 -7.61 -17.27 27.04
C VAL A 152 -7.80 -16.07 27.97
N GLY A 153 -8.08 -14.89 27.43
CA GLY A 153 -8.34 -13.66 28.19
C GLY A 153 -7.22 -13.23 29.13
N ALA A 154 -7.54 -13.08 30.42
CA ALA A 154 -6.62 -12.51 31.42
C ALA A 154 -5.45 -13.44 31.80
N LYS A 155 -5.44 -14.71 31.35
CA LYS A 155 -4.40 -15.68 31.71
C LYS A 155 -3.01 -15.21 31.24
N PRO A 156 -1.92 -15.50 31.97
CA PRO A 156 -0.56 -15.10 31.59
C PRO A 156 -0.13 -15.56 30.20
N ILE A 157 -0.60 -16.73 29.77
CA ILE A 157 -0.32 -17.27 28.43
C ILE A 157 -0.82 -16.34 27.30
N GLY A 158 -1.91 -15.61 27.51
CA GLY A 158 -2.44 -14.67 26.51
C GLY A 158 -1.49 -13.50 26.24
N GLN A 159 -0.79 -13.02 27.28
CA GLN A 159 0.24 -11.99 27.09
C GLN A 159 1.43 -12.52 26.30
N ARG A 160 1.84 -13.78 26.55
CA ARG A 160 2.95 -14.41 25.81
C ARG A 160 2.61 -14.50 24.32
N PHE A 161 1.38 -14.88 23.97
CA PHE A 161 0.91 -14.87 22.58
C PHE A 161 0.92 -13.47 21.96
N LEU A 162 0.39 -12.46 22.66
CA LEU A 162 0.42 -11.06 22.19
C LEU A 162 1.85 -10.57 21.93
N VAL A 163 2.76 -10.79 22.88
CA VAL A 163 4.16 -10.39 22.74
C VAL A 163 4.84 -11.16 21.60
N ALA A 164 4.67 -12.47 21.52
CA ALA A 164 5.25 -13.28 20.46
C ALA A 164 4.73 -12.86 19.07
N GLY A 165 3.42 -12.67 18.92
CA GLY A 165 2.80 -12.21 17.67
C GLY A 165 3.34 -10.87 17.22
N LEU A 166 3.41 -9.88 18.13
CA LEU A 166 3.95 -8.55 17.84
C LEU A 166 5.45 -8.58 17.53
N VAL A 167 6.25 -9.33 18.29
CA VAL A 167 7.69 -9.47 18.03
C VAL A 167 7.93 -10.12 16.67
N LEU A 168 7.22 -11.20 16.35
CA LEU A 168 7.35 -11.88 15.06
C LEU A 168 6.90 -11.00 13.90
N SER A 169 5.76 -10.30 14.02
CA SER A 169 5.27 -9.40 12.97
C SER A 169 6.20 -8.19 12.78
N SER A 170 6.72 -7.62 13.87
CA SER A 170 7.70 -6.52 13.80
C SER A 170 9.05 -6.97 13.24
N ALA A 171 9.52 -8.17 13.59
CA ALA A 171 10.73 -8.75 13.01
C ALA A 171 10.54 -9.01 11.50
N TYR A 172 9.38 -9.51 11.09
CA TYR A 172 9.04 -9.69 9.67
C TYR A 172 8.99 -8.36 8.91
N LEU A 173 8.43 -7.31 9.51
CA LEU A 173 8.42 -5.97 8.92
C LEU A 173 9.83 -5.35 8.85
N GLY A 174 10.67 -5.60 9.85
CA GLY A 174 12.09 -5.23 9.82
C GLY A 174 12.86 -5.96 8.72
N TRP A 175 12.60 -7.27 8.55
CA TRP A 175 13.13 -8.06 7.44
C TRP A 175 12.69 -7.49 6.08
N SER A 176 11.43 -7.09 5.92
CA SER A 176 10.93 -6.58 4.64
C SER A 176 11.63 -5.28 4.22
N LEU A 177 12.03 -4.43 5.19
CA LEU A 177 12.88 -3.27 4.94
C LEU A 177 14.29 -3.66 4.50
N LEU A 178 14.91 -4.67 5.13
CA LEU A 178 16.24 -5.16 4.72
C LEU A 178 16.19 -5.76 3.31
N ALA A 179 15.18 -6.59 3.02
CA ALA A 179 14.93 -7.16 1.71
C ALA A 179 14.79 -6.05 0.64
N LYS A 180 14.02 -4.99 0.95
CA LYS A 180 13.91 -3.81 0.08
C LYS A 180 15.26 -3.17 -0.21
N GLN A 181 16.08 -2.94 0.82
CA GLN A 181 17.41 -2.33 0.66
C GLN A 181 18.34 -3.18 -0.22
N MET A 182 18.29 -4.51 -0.08
CA MET A 182 19.06 -5.42 -0.92
C MET A 182 18.66 -5.27 -2.40
N VAL A 183 17.35 -5.27 -2.68
CA VAL A 183 16.84 -5.10 -4.04
C VAL A 183 17.17 -3.71 -4.61
N GLU A 184 17.05 -2.66 -3.79
CA GLU A 184 17.38 -1.30 -4.23
C GLU A 184 18.87 -1.13 -4.55
N ARG A 185 19.75 -1.81 -3.81
CA ARG A 185 21.19 -1.87 -4.12
C ARG A 185 21.45 -2.57 -5.45
N ASP A 186 20.83 -3.71 -5.69
CA ASP A 186 20.97 -4.47 -6.95
C ASP A 186 20.44 -3.66 -8.14
N ALA A 187 19.29 -3.00 -7.96
CA ALA A 187 18.71 -2.10 -8.94
C ALA A 187 19.63 -0.90 -9.23
N GLN A 188 20.19 -0.25 -8.19
CA GLN A 188 21.10 0.88 -8.35
C GLN A 188 22.34 0.50 -9.17
N ALA A 189 22.94 -0.65 -8.89
CA ALA A 189 24.10 -1.13 -9.62
C ALA A 189 23.78 -1.36 -11.11
N ALA A 190 22.67 -2.04 -11.40
CA ALA A 190 22.24 -2.29 -12.79
C ALA A 190 21.87 -0.99 -13.53
N LEU A 191 21.15 -0.07 -12.89
CA LEU A 191 20.71 1.18 -13.50
C LEU A 191 21.87 2.16 -13.73
N ALA A 192 22.88 2.17 -12.85
CA ALA A 192 24.09 2.95 -13.06
C ALA A 192 24.84 2.52 -14.33
N ALA A 193 24.93 1.22 -14.59
CA ALA A 193 25.53 0.69 -15.82
C ALA A 193 24.75 1.08 -17.09
N MET A 194 23.46 1.41 -16.96
CA MET A 194 22.60 1.86 -18.07
C MET A 194 22.53 3.40 -18.19
N GLY A 195 23.27 4.16 -17.37
CA GLY A 195 23.18 5.62 -17.34
C GLY A 195 21.87 6.16 -16.72
N GLN A 196 21.15 5.33 -15.95
CA GLN A 196 19.88 5.65 -15.30
C GLN A 196 20.01 5.73 -13.76
N ALA A 197 21.21 6.04 -13.26
CA ALA A 197 21.55 6.04 -11.83
C ALA A 197 20.67 6.95 -10.97
N ASP A 198 20.18 8.06 -11.53
CA ASP A 198 19.40 9.08 -10.83
C ASP A 198 17.92 9.10 -11.26
N ALA A 199 17.51 8.17 -12.13
CA ALA A 199 16.15 8.12 -12.62
C ALA A 199 15.15 7.82 -11.47
N PRO A 200 14.02 8.56 -11.39
CA PRO A 200 13.01 8.33 -10.36
C PRO A 200 12.50 6.89 -10.39
N ARG A 201 12.45 6.24 -9.23
CA ARG A 201 12.05 4.84 -9.13
C ARG A 201 11.34 4.52 -7.83
N PHE A 202 10.65 3.40 -7.81
CA PHE A 202 10.22 2.73 -6.58
C PHE A 202 10.41 1.22 -6.71
N SER A 203 10.45 0.55 -5.56
CA SER A 203 10.42 -0.90 -5.47
C SER A 203 9.27 -1.35 -4.57
N VAL A 204 8.66 -2.47 -4.93
CA VAL A 204 7.51 -3.05 -4.22
C VAL A 204 7.61 -4.57 -4.26
N PRO A 205 7.31 -5.28 -3.17
CA PRO A 205 7.22 -6.73 -3.23
C PRO A 205 6.00 -7.17 -4.04
N MET A 206 6.14 -8.28 -4.74
CA MET A 206 5.03 -8.92 -5.43
C MET A 206 4.04 -9.54 -4.42
N PRO A 207 2.77 -9.77 -4.82
CA PRO A 207 1.73 -10.26 -3.93
C PRO A 207 2.14 -11.43 -3.01
N PHE A 208 1.70 -11.34 -1.75
CA PHE A 208 1.78 -12.39 -0.72
C PHE A 208 3.17 -12.82 -0.24
N ASN A 209 4.24 -12.09 -0.56
CA ASN A 209 5.59 -12.44 -0.14
C ASN A 209 6.51 -11.21 -0.03
N THR A 210 7.71 -11.39 0.56
CA THR A 210 8.76 -10.36 0.65
C THR A 210 10.06 -10.79 -0.05
N LEU A 211 9.98 -11.75 -0.98
CA LEU A 211 11.15 -12.37 -1.64
C LEU A 211 11.27 -12.00 -3.12
N LEU A 212 10.15 -11.88 -3.83
CA LEU A 212 10.11 -11.42 -5.21
C LEU A 212 9.67 -9.96 -5.26
N TRP A 213 10.49 -9.13 -5.88
CA TRP A 213 10.30 -7.68 -5.93
C TRP A 213 10.22 -7.20 -7.37
N ARG A 214 9.45 -6.12 -7.54
CA ARG A 214 9.36 -5.35 -8.77
C ARG A 214 9.98 -3.99 -8.54
N VAL A 215 10.73 -3.51 -9.53
CA VAL A 215 11.32 -2.17 -9.56
C VAL A 215 10.86 -1.48 -10.82
N VAL A 216 10.30 -0.29 -10.67
CA VAL A 216 9.85 0.56 -11.79
C VAL A 216 10.68 1.81 -11.81
N VAL A 217 11.17 2.19 -12.98
CA VAL A 217 12.00 3.37 -13.19
C VAL A 217 11.36 4.23 -14.27
N MET A 218 11.17 5.52 -13.99
CA MET A 218 10.65 6.47 -14.97
C MET A 218 11.74 6.88 -15.95
N THR A 219 11.40 6.95 -17.24
CA THR A 219 12.31 7.41 -18.31
C THR A 219 11.63 8.48 -19.16
N PRO A 220 12.38 9.27 -19.96
CA PRO A 220 11.78 10.28 -20.85
C PRO A 220 10.78 9.71 -21.86
N GLY A 221 10.92 8.44 -22.26
CA GLY A 221 10.05 7.78 -23.23
C GLY A 221 9.01 6.82 -22.64
N GLY A 222 8.90 6.72 -21.31
CA GLY A 222 7.99 5.77 -20.65
C GLY A 222 8.59 5.26 -19.33
N MET A 223 8.79 3.95 -19.22
CA MET A 223 9.33 3.33 -18.02
C MET A 223 10.25 2.13 -18.32
N LEU A 224 11.06 1.76 -17.33
CA LEU A 224 11.69 0.45 -17.25
C LEU A 224 11.05 -0.34 -16.11
N GLU A 225 10.92 -1.65 -16.30
CA GLU A 225 10.44 -2.57 -15.27
C GLU A 225 11.45 -3.70 -15.09
N GLY A 226 11.81 -3.98 -13.84
CA GLY A 226 12.73 -5.05 -13.49
C GLY A 226 12.19 -5.86 -12.33
N TYR A 227 12.65 -7.11 -12.23
CA TYR A 227 12.23 -8.04 -11.18
C TYR A 227 13.43 -8.70 -10.53
N ARG A 228 13.37 -8.86 -9.21
CA ARG A 228 14.42 -9.45 -8.39
C ARG A 228 13.83 -10.43 -7.39
N SER A 229 14.13 -11.71 -7.56
CA SER A 229 13.95 -12.72 -6.52
C SER A 229 15.20 -12.78 -5.65
N LEU A 230 15.05 -12.53 -4.35
CA LEU A 230 16.11 -12.71 -3.35
C LEU A 230 16.46 -14.18 -3.09
N TRP A 231 15.69 -15.11 -3.66
CA TRP A 231 15.91 -16.54 -3.56
C TRP A 231 16.57 -17.12 -4.82
N ALA A 232 16.03 -16.77 -5.99
CA ALA A 232 16.42 -17.41 -7.24
C ALA A 232 17.50 -16.66 -8.01
N ASP A 233 17.53 -15.32 -7.94
CA ASP A 233 18.38 -14.51 -8.81
C ASP A 233 19.76 -14.24 -8.20
N HIS A 234 20.82 -14.52 -8.97
CA HIS A 234 22.21 -14.32 -8.57
C HIS A 234 22.96 -13.33 -9.47
N GLY A 235 22.52 -13.17 -10.73
CA GLY A 235 23.12 -12.25 -11.70
C GLY A 235 22.71 -10.77 -11.51
N PRO A 236 23.19 -9.85 -12.39
CA PRO A 236 22.73 -8.47 -12.38
C PRO A 236 21.24 -8.36 -12.71
N MET A 237 20.58 -7.37 -12.11
CA MET A 237 19.16 -7.13 -12.35
C MET A 237 18.92 -6.71 -13.80
N ARG A 238 17.89 -7.29 -14.43
CA ARG A 238 17.50 -7.01 -15.81
C ARG A 238 16.25 -6.14 -15.85
N PHE A 239 16.24 -5.17 -16.75
CA PHE A 239 15.14 -4.24 -16.96
C PHE A 239 14.59 -4.36 -18.37
N GLN A 240 13.27 -4.30 -18.49
CA GLN A 240 12.54 -4.28 -19.75
C GLN A 240 11.94 -2.89 -19.97
N PRO A 241 12.14 -2.26 -21.16
CA PRO A 241 11.54 -0.98 -21.46
C PRO A 241 10.08 -1.13 -21.90
N TYR A 242 9.26 -0.17 -21.47
CA TYR A 242 7.90 0.02 -21.94
C TYR A 242 7.68 1.48 -22.30
N ALA A 243 7.32 1.71 -23.57
CA ALA A 243 7.02 3.03 -24.08
C ALA A 243 5.72 3.57 -23.46
N GLY A 244 5.61 4.90 -23.42
CA GLY A 244 4.40 5.60 -23.03
C GLY A 244 4.31 6.96 -23.71
N GLU A 245 3.11 7.55 -23.67
CA GLU A 245 2.77 8.84 -24.27
C GLU A 245 3.22 10.00 -23.36
N THR A 246 4.54 10.13 -23.12
CA THR A 246 5.09 11.08 -22.15
C THR A 246 4.83 12.54 -22.54
N ALA A 247 4.92 12.87 -23.84
CA ALA A 247 4.62 14.20 -24.34
C ALA A 247 3.13 14.57 -24.12
N ALA A 248 2.21 13.64 -24.36
CA ALA A 248 0.78 13.85 -24.13
C ALA A 248 0.48 14.04 -22.63
N LEU A 249 1.11 13.23 -21.77
CA LEU A 249 0.98 13.38 -20.31
C LEU A 249 1.49 14.73 -19.84
N GLN A 250 2.64 15.20 -20.35
CA GLN A 250 3.18 16.52 -20.03
C GLN A 250 2.25 17.65 -20.46
N ALA A 251 1.66 17.57 -21.66
CA ALA A 251 0.69 18.57 -22.14
C ALA A 251 -0.56 18.67 -21.25
N LEU A 252 -0.96 17.57 -20.60
CA LEU A 252 -2.13 17.51 -19.73
C LEU A 252 -1.79 17.65 -18.24
N ALA A 253 -0.52 17.74 -17.86
CA ALA A 253 -0.07 17.71 -16.45
C ALA A 253 -0.63 18.85 -15.59
N HIS A 254 -1.02 19.97 -16.20
CA HIS A 254 -1.62 21.12 -15.52
C HIS A 254 -3.13 21.01 -15.33
N THR A 255 -3.78 20.02 -15.94
CA THR A 255 -5.22 19.79 -15.72
C THR A 255 -5.44 19.29 -14.29
N PRO A 256 -6.42 19.82 -13.52
CA PRO A 256 -6.52 19.53 -12.10
C PRO A 256 -6.58 18.03 -11.73
N PRO A 257 -7.32 17.17 -12.44
CA PRO A 257 -7.36 15.74 -12.11
C PRO A 257 -6.04 15.03 -12.38
N VAL A 258 -5.36 15.34 -13.50
CA VAL A 258 -4.05 14.75 -13.85
C VAL A 258 -2.98 15.24 -12.87
N ALA A 259 -2.96 16.54 -12.56
CA ALA A 259 -2.05 17.10 -11.55
C ALA A 259 -2.22 16.42 -10.18
N ARG A 260 -3.47 16.16 -9.77
CA ARG A 260 -3.80 15.47 -8.51
C ARG A 260 -3.30 14.02 -8.52
N LEU A 261 -3.49 13.29 -9.62
CA LEU A 261 -3.01 11.92 -9.79
C LEU A 261 -1.47 11.85 -9.80
N LEU A 262 -0.80 12.77 -10.51
CA LEU A 262 0.67 12.86 -10.54
C LEU A 262 1.23 13.19 -9.15
N TRP A 263 0.63 14.12 -8.42
CA TRP A 263 1.02 14.42 -7.04
C TRP A 263 0.85 13.21 -6.12
N PHE A 264 -0.31 12.54 -6.20
CA PHE A 264 -0.65 11.41 -5.33
C PHE A 264 0.28 10.21 -5.56
N SER A 265 0.62 9.94 -6.80
CA SER A 265 1.51 8.85 -7.20
C SER A 265 2.99 9.19 -7.17
N SER A 266 3.37 10.39 -6.72
CA SER A 266 4.76 10.89 -6.82
C SER A 266 5.32 10.91 -8.25
N GLY A 267 4.46 10.95 -9.26
CA GLY A 267 4.80 10.94 -10.69
C GLY A 267 4.93 9.54 -11.30
N PHE A 268 4.69 8.46 -10.54
CA PHE A 268 4.76 7.09 -11.04
C PHE A 268 3.49 6.70 -11.81
N MET A 269 3.30 7.33 -12.96
CA MET A 269 2.17 7.15 -13.86
C MET A 269 2.66 6.95 -15.28
N LYS A 270 1.95 6.13 -16.06
CA LYS A 270 2.20 5.95 -17.50
C LYS A 270 0.93 6.26 -18.28
N ALA A 271 1.05 7.13 -19.28
CA ALA A 271 -0.01 7.35 -20.25
C ALA A 271 0.18 6.43 -21.46
N VAL A 272 -0.91 5.83 -21.94
CA VAL A 272 -0.95 4.98 -23.14
C VAL A 272 -2.12 5.42 -24.00
N ALA A 273 -1.88 5.57 -25.30
CA ALA A 273 -2.94 5.78 -26.27
C ALA A 273 -3.62 4.44 -26.60
N ASP A 274 -4.93 4.40 -26.40
CA ASP A 274 -5.82 3.29 -26.76
C ASP A 274 -6.79 3.80 -27.85
N GLY A 275 -6.36 3.75 -29.10
CA GLY A 275 -7.05 4.39 -30.22
C GLY A 275 -7.10 5.91 -30.07
N ASP A 276 -8.31 6.44 -29.89
CA ASP A 276 -8.58 7.87 -29.70
C ASP A 276 -8.76 8.28 -28.24
N ARG A 277 -8.43 7.37 -27.32
CA ARG A 277 -8.46 7.57 -25.87
C ARG A 277 -7.06 7.59 -25.28
N LEU A 278 -6.81 8.48 -24.33
CA LEU A 278 -5.58 8.50 -23.54
C LEU A 278 -5.86 7.97 -22.14
N VAL A 279 -5.27 6.83 -21.82
CA VAL A 279 -5.44 6.15 -20.53
C VAL A 279 -4.20 6.39 -19.67
N LEU A 280 -4.41 6.87 -18.45
CA LEU A 280 -3.38 7.08 -17.44
C LEU A 280 -3.43 5.96 -16.41
N SER A 281 -2.34 5.23 -16.26
CA SER A 281 -2.21 4.09 -15.36
C SER A 281 -1.30 4.41 -14.18
N ASP A 282 -1.74 4.11 -12.95
CA ASP A 282 -0.91 4.20 -11.76
C ASP A 282 0.05 3.01 -11.72
N LEU A 283 1.34 3.30 -11.94
CA LEU A 283 2.35 2.26 -12.07
C LEU A 283 2.61 1.51 -10.77
N ARG A 284 2.19 2.06 -9.62
CA ARG A 284 2.36 1.43 -8.30
C ARG A 284 1.46 0.20 -8.14
N MET A 285 0.36 0.12 -8.91
CA MET A 285 -0.72 -0.82 -8.71
C MET A 285 -0.90 -1.76 -9.90
N GLY A 286 -0.20 -2.89 -9.86
CA GLY A 286 -0.17 -3.87 -10.94
C GLY A 286 1.23 -4.00 -11.53
N ALA A 287 1.30 -4.50 -12.76
CA ALA A 287 2.53 -4.67 -13.53
C ALA A 287 2.17 -4.76 -15.00
N GLU A 288 3.13 -4.55 -15.91
CA GLU A 288 2.81 -4.60 -17.34
C GLU A 288 2.26 -5.98 -17.77
N PRO A 289 1.19 -6.04 -18.57
CA PRO A 289 0.36 -4.95 -19.11
C PRO A 289 -0.90 -4.63 -18.28
N ALA A 290 -1.07 -5.21 -17.10
CA ALA A 290 -2.29 -5.15 -16.30
C ALA A 290 -2.14 -4.30 -15.03
N TYR A 291 -2.74 -3.11 -15.04
CA TYR A 291 -2.79 -2.18 -13.89
C TYR A 291 -4.19 -2.13 -13.28
N SER A 292 -4.26 -2.05 -11.95
CA SER A 292 -5.53 -2.04 -11.20
C SER A 292 -6.20 -0.67 -11.19
N PHE A 293 -5.43 0.42 -11.34
CA PHE A 293 -5.96 1.78 -11.38
C PHE A 293 -5.56 2.44 -12.68
N GLN A 294 -6.54 2.59 -13.57
CA GLN A 294 -6.40 3.20 -14.87
C GLN A 294 -7.53 4.20 -15.07
N TYR A 295 -7.24 5.33 -15.70
CA TYR A 295 -8.17 6.44 -15.85
C TYR A 295 -8.13 6.94 -17.28
N LEU A 296 -9.29 7.02 -17.93
CA LEU A 296 -9.42 7.79 -19.16
C LEU A 296 -9.25 9.27 -18.78
N ILE A 297 -8.28 9.98 -19.36
CA ILE A 297 -8.01 11.39 -19.02
C ILE A 297 -8.19 12.36 -20.19
N ALA A 298 -8.12 11.87 -21.42
CA ALA A 298 -8.34 12.68 -22.61
C ALA A 298 -8.81 11.83 -23.79
N GLU A 299 -9.44 12.49 -24.75
CA GLU A 299 -9.82 11.93 -26.04
C GLU A 299 -9.32 12.84 -27.17
N ARG A 300 -9.24 12.31 -28.39
CA ARG A 300 -8.93 13.09 -29.59
C ARG A 300 -9.90 12.76 -30.71
N ALA A 301 -10.17 13.73 -31.58
CA ALA A 301 -11.09 13.53 -32.70
C ALA A 301 -10.50 12.68 -33.84
N SER A 302 -9.16 12.61 -33.93
CA SER A 302 -8.42 11.83 -34.90
C SER A 302 -6.96 11.66 -34.44
N ALA A 303 -6.22 10.75 -35.06
CA ALA A 303 -4.82 10.47 -34.71
C ALA A 303 -3.89 11.70 -34.72
N SER A 304 -4.19 12.71 -35.55
CA SER A 304 -3.42 13.96 -35.67
C SER A 304 -3.99 15.12 -34.85
N ALA A 305 -5.16 14.96 -34.25
CA ALA A 305 -5.78 15.98 -33.41
C ALA A 305 -5.09 16.04 -32.03
N ALA A 306 -5.12 17.23 -31.41
CA ALA A 306 -4.65 17.41 -30.06
C ALA A 306 -5.57 16.69 -29.05
N TRP A 307 -4.97 16.16 -27.98
CA TRP A 307 -5.70 15.57 -26.86
C TRP A 307 -6.55 16.63 -26.16
N GLN A 308 -7.84 16.33 -26.01
CA GLN A 308 -8.79 17.14 -25.27
C GLN A 308 -9.08 16.47 -23.92
N PRO A 309 -8.85 17.15 -22.79
CA PRO A 309 -9.09 16.57 -21.48
C PRO A 309 -10.57 16.25 -21.28
N VAL A 310 -10.85 15.11 -20.66
CA VAL A 310 -12.21 14.69 -20.28
C VAL A 310 -12.29 14.49 -18.77
N ALA A 311 -13.51 14.46 -18.22
CA ALA A 311 -13.71 14.09 -16.83
C ALA A 311 -13.21 12.64 -16.62
N PRO A 312 -12.31 12.37 -15.65
CA PRO A 312 -11.73 11.05 -15.55
C PRO A 312 -12.74 9.96 -15.24
N VAL A 313 -12.63 8.85 -15.96
CA VAL A 313 -13.43 7.65 -15.73
C VAL A 313 -12.48 6.49 -15.45
N ALA A 314 -12.77 5.70 -14.42
CA ALA A 314 -12.01 4.50 -14.13
C ALA A 314 -12.18 3.49 -15.27
N VAL A 315 -11.06 3.01 -15.82
CA VAL A 315 -11.02 1.97 -16.84
C VAL A 315 -10.66 0.66 -16.14
N THR A 316 -11.51 -0.34 -16.25
CA THR A 316 -11.25 -1.69 -15.74
C THR A 316 -11.11 -2.65 -16.91
N GLY A 317 -10.05 -3.46 -16.88
CA GLY A 317 -9.81 -4.54 -17.82
C GLY A 317 -9.90 -5.90 -17.13
N PRO A 318 -10.11 -7.00 -17.89
CA PRO A 318 -10.02 -8.34 -17.34
C PRO A 318 -8.61 -8.60 -16.78
N MET A 319 -8.53 -9.24 -15.63
CA MET A 319 -7.27 -9.65 -15.01
C MET A 319 -7.29 -11.16 -14.74
N ASP A 320 -6.37 -11.90 -15.37
CA ASP A 320 -6.12 -13.31 -15.01
C ASP A 320 -5.35 -13.39 -13.68
N THR A 321 -6.09 -13.23 -12.59
CA THR A 321 -5.53 -13.26 -11.23
C THR A 321 -4.85 -14.59 -10.94
N ARG A 322 -5.41 -15.71 -11.42
CA ARG A 322 -4.88 -17.04 -11.13
C ARG A 322 -3.56 -17.26 -11.87
N GLY A 323 -3.51 -16.94 -13.16
CA GLY A 323 -2.28 -17.02 -13.94
C GLY A 323 -1.21 -16.06 -13.44
N ALA A 324 -1.59 -14.84 -13.03
CA ALA A 324 -0.66 -13.88 -12.42
C ALA A 324 0.01 -14.45 -11.16
N LEU A 325 -0.76 -15.06 -10.26
CA LEU A 325 -0.23 -15.68 -9.03
C LEU A 325 0.65 -16.89 -9.33
N GLN A 326 0.29 -17.70 -10.33
CA GLN A 326 1.13 -18.81 -10.78
C GLN A 326 2.46 -18.29 -11.35
N ALA A 327 2.43 -17.25 -12.18
CA ALA A 327 3.62 -16.62 -12.75
C ALA A 327 4.53 -16.05 -11.64
N ILE A 328 3.97 -15.35 -10.65
CA ILE A 328 4.70 -14.84 -9.48
C ILE A 328 5.41 -15.99 -8.75
N TRP A 329 4.68 -17.08 -8.45
CA TRP A 329 5.23 -18.22 -7.72
C TRP A 329 6.29 -18.99 -8.50
N GLN A 330 6.19 -19.04 -9.83
CA GLN A 330 7.24 -19.57 -10.69
C GLN A 330 8.47 -18.67 -10.68
N ARG A 331 8.28 -17.36 -10.87
CA ARG A 331 9.37 -16.37 -10.93
C ARG A 331 10.12 -16.23 -9.61
N LEU A 332 9.44 -16.40 -8.48
CA LEU A 332 10.07 -16.41 -7.16
C LEU A 332 11.13 -17.52 -7.05
N ARG A 333 10.87 -18.68 -7.66
CA ARG A 333 11.70 -19.90 -7.51
C ARG A 333 12.68 -20.13 -8.65
N HIS A 334 12.52 -19.43 -9.77
CA HIS A 334 13.34 -19.63 -10.97
C HIS A 334 13.82 -18.31 -11.56
N GLU A 335 15.07 -18.29 -11.99
CA GLU A 335 15.59 -17.21 -12.84
C GLU A 335 14.89 -17.27 -14.22
N PRO A 336 14.67 -16.11 -14.87
CA PRO A 336 14.17 -16.09 -16.23
C PRO A 336 15.26 -16.59 -17.17
N ALA A 337 14.88 -17.37 -18.18
CA ALA A 337 15.84 -17.88 -19.16
C ALA A 337 16.65 -16.74 -19.82
N PRO A 338 17.91 -16.99 -20.22
CA PRO A 338 18.69 -16.02 -20.98
C PRO A 338 17.91 -15.49 -22.18
N GLY A 339 17.81 -14.17 -22.33
CA GLY A 339 17.05 -13.52 -23.41
C GLY A 339 15.53 -13.42 -23.21
N ALA A 340 14.92 -14.17 -22.28
CA ALA A 340 13.51 -14.05 -21.93
C ALA A 340 13.22 -12.75 -21.14
N PRO A 341 11.99 -12.19 -21.18
CA PRO A 341 11.64 -11.03 -20.36
C PRO A 341 11.85 -11.31 -18.86
N PRO A 342 12.22 -10.30 -18.04
CA PRO A 342 12.47 -10.49 -16.61
C PRO A 342 11.27 -11.06 -15.84
N PHE A 343 10.05 -10.77 -16.31
CA PHE A 343 8.80 -11.33 -15.85
C PHE A 343 7.73 -11.09 -16.93
N ALA A 344 6.76 -11.98 -17.06
CA ALA A 344 5.64 -11.79 -17.96
C ALA A 344 4.36 -12.24 -17.26
N LEU A 345 3.42 -11.31 -17.09
CA LEU A 345 2.06 -11.66 -16.72
C LEU A 345 1.36 -12.32 -17.92
N PRO A 346 0.53 -13.35 -17.68
CA PRO A 346 -0.35 -13.86 -18.72
C PRO A 346 -1.27 -12.73 -19.20
N ARG A 347 -1.48 -12.68 -20.52
CA ARG A 347 -2.52 -11.80 -21.07
C ARG A 347 -3.89 -12.41 -20.74
N PRO A 348 -4.88 -11.58 -20.36
CA PRO A 348 -6.21 -12.05 -20.03
C PRO A 348 -6.92 -12.73 -21.21
#